data_AF-A0A967WBV2-F1
#
_entry.id   AF-A0A967WBV2-F1
#
_cell.length_a   1.000
_cell.length_b   1.000
_cell.length_c   1.000
_cell.angle_alpha   90.00
_cell.angle_beta   90.00
_cell.angle_gamma   90.00
#
_symmetry.space_group_name_H-M   'P 1'
#
loop_
_entity.id
_entity.type
_entity.pdbx_description
1 polymer ?
#
loop_
_entity_poly.entity_id
_entity_poly.type
_entity_poly.pdbx_seq_one_letter_code
_entity_poly.pdbx_strand_id
1 'polypeptide(L)'
;MSGQRLAKSRLMTYNIGGGRKDLGSQPDDVVRVIREVSPDILAIQEAASYQDADGVWHSLLGQVAQAGAFGNHAHFAPALSMREHMDVRKGLFVHGL
;
A
#
# COMPACT_ATOMS: atom_id res chain seq x y z
N MET A 1 -4.60 6.87 41.29
CA MET A 1 -4.77 7.40 39.93
C MET A 1 -3.66 6.81 39.07
N SER A 2 -3.94 5.79 38.25
CA SER A 2 -2.94 5.24 37.34
C SER A 2 -2.82 6.18 36.15
N GLY A 3 -1.70 6.90 36.05
CA GLY A 3 -1.39 7.68 34.86
C GLY A 3 -1.35 6.75 33.66
N GLN A 4 -2.25 6.98 32.68
CA GLN A 4 -2.12 6.34 31.38
C GLN A 4 -0.80 6.79 30.77
N ARG A 5 0.19 5.88 30.77
CA ARG A 5 1.39 6.04 29.97
C ARG A 5 0.94 5.99 28.51
N LEU A 6 0.98 7.13 27.82
CA LEU A 6 0.75 7.20 26.38
C LEU A 6 1.71 6.21 25.72
N ALA A 7 1.16 5.12 25.18
CA ALA A 7 1.93 4.14 24.42
C ALA A 7 2.46 4.86 23.17
N LYS A 8 3.75 4.74 22.91
CA LYS A 8 4.39 5.39 21.76
C LYS A 8 4.13 4.53 20.54
N SER A 9 3.25 4.98 19.64
CA SER A 9 2.92 4.28 18.39
C SER A 9 3.75 4.82 17.21
N ARG A 10 4.07 3.94 16.27
CA ARG A 10 4.75 4.23 15.00
C ARG A 10 3.74 4.20 13.87
N LEU A 11 3.51 5.36 13.26
CA LEU A 11 2.68 5.51 12.07
C LEU A 11 3.59 5.64 10.83
N MET A 12 3.29 4.88 9.78
CA MET A 12 3.96 4.96 8.48
C MET A 12 2.93 5.15 7.37
N THR A 13 3.22 6.04 6.43
CA THR A 13 2.57 6.05 5.11
C THR A 13 3.60 5.65 4.06
N TYR A 14 3.22 4.80 3.12
CA TYR A 14 4.15 4.29 2.12
C TYR A 14 3.47 4.15 0.75
N ASN A 15 3.88 4.98 -0.19
CA ASN A 15 3.57 4.81 -1.60
C ASN A 15 4.59 3.83 -2.21
N ILE A 16 4.10 2.75 -2.80
CA ILE A 16 4.92 1.65 -3.33
C ILE A 16 4.99 1.62 -4.87
N GLY A 17 4.43 2.63 -5.56
CA GLY A 17 4.59 2.82 -7.00
C GLY A 17 4.14 1.63 -7.85
N GLY A 18 3.05 0.97 -7.48
CA GLY A 18 2.52 -0.19 -8.21
C GLY A 18 3.17 -1.53 -7.87
N GLY A 19 4.28 -1.57 -7.12
CA GLY A 19 4.94 -2.84 -6.76
C GLY A 19 5.46 -3.65 -7.96
N ARG A 20 5.71 -2.98 -9.10
CA ARG A 20 6.24 -3.57 -10.34
C ARG A 20 7.69 -3.15 -10.55
N LYS A 21 8.52 -4.09 -11.02
CA LYS A 21 9.98 -3.94 -11.25
C LYS A 21 10.34 -2.75 -12.14
N ASP A 22 9.43 -2.42 -13.03
CA ASP A 22 9.53 -1.49 -14.13
C ASP A 22 8.96 -0.10 -13.80
N LEU A 23 8.32 0.07 -12.63
CA LEU A 23 7.66 1.34 -12.23
C LEU A 23 8.04 1.87 -10.84
N GLY A 24 8.85 1.17 -10.03
CA GLY A 24 9.52 1.83 -8.90
C GLY A 24 9.97 0.97 -7.73
N SER A 25 9.20 -0.05 -7.31
CA SER A 25 9.53 -0.85 -6.12
C SER A 25 9.39 -2.34 -6.38
N GLN A 26 10.41 -3.13 -6.00
CA GLN A 26 10.27 -4.59 -5.96
C GLN A 26 9.54 -5.01 -4.67
N PRO A 27 8.65 -6.01 -4.74
CA PRO A 27 7.95 -6.53 -3.56
C PRO A 27 8.85 -6.80 -2.35
N ASP A 28 10.02 -7.41 -2.57
CA ASP A 28 10.95 -7.74 -1.50
C ASP A 28 11.55 -6.51 -0.81
N ASP A 29 11.82 -5.45 -1.57
CA ASP A 29 12.34 -4.19 -1.03
C ASP A 29 11.29 -3.50 -0.16
N VAL A 30 10.03 -3.49 -0.59
CA VAL A 30 8.88 -2.95 0.18
C VAL A 30 8.73 -3.71 1.49
N VAL A 31 8.75 -5.04 1.44
CA VAL A 31 8.65 -5.92 2.61
C VAL A 31 9.80 -5.67 3.59
N ARG A 32 11.04 -5.52 3.08
CA ARG A 32 12.21 -5.22 3.92
C ARG A 32 12.02 -3.91 4.68
N VAL A 33 11.63 -2.83 4.00
CA VAL A 33 11.43 -1.52 4.65
C VAL A 33 10.36 -1.60 5.74
N ILE A 34 9.25 -2.29 5.48
CA ILE A 34 8.16 -2.44 6.47
C ILE A 34 8.64 -3.21 7.70
N ARG A 35 9.45 -4.26 7.52
CA ARG A 35 10.03 -5.02 8.63
C ARG A 35 11.02 -4.20 9.44
N GLU A 36 11.89 -3.44 8.79
CA GLU A 36 12.88 -2.58 9.45
C GLU A 36 12.22 -1.43 10.22
N VAL A 37 11.19 -0.81 9.65
CA VAL A 37 10.45 0.26 10.31
C VAL A 37 9.53 -0.29 11.39
N SER A 38 9.00 -1.52 11.26
CA SER A 38 8.06 -2.14 12.20
C SER A 38 6.95 -1.17 12.66
N PRO A 39 6.15 -0.60 11.73
CA PRO A 39 5.10 0.34 12.10
C PRO A 39 3.92 -0.37 12.81
N ASP A 40 3.33 0.30 13.79
CA ASP A 40 2.09 -0.17 14.43
C ASP A 40 0.86 0.11 13.53
N ILE A 41 0.94 1.17 12.72
CA ILE A 41 -0.09 1.55 11.75
C ILE A 41 0.59 1.87 10.42
N LEU A 42 0.13 1.23 9.34
CA LEU A 42 0.64 1.42 8.00
C LEU A 42 -0.49 1.79 7.03
N ALA A 43 -0.35 2.92 6.35
CA ALA A 43 -1.20 3.32 5.22
C ALA A 43 -0.41 3.14 3.91
N ILE A 44 -0.96 2.39 2.95
CA ILE A 44 -0.29 2.09 1.68
C ILE A 44 -1.00 2.75 0.52
N GLN A 45 -0.24 3.29 -0.42
CA GLN A 45 -0.75 3.86 -1.66
C GLN A 45 -0.15 3.15 -2.88
N GLU A 46 -0.90 3.17 -3.99
CA GLU A 46 -0.49 2.59 -5.27
C GLU A 46 -0.14 1.09 -5.18
N ALA A 47 -0.82 0.33 -4.31
CA ALA A 47 -0.69 -1.12 -4.32
C ALA A 47 -1.46 -1.71 -5.50
N ALA A 48 -0.77 -2.28 -6.48
CA ALA A 48 -1.40 -2.98 -7.57
C ALA A 48 -1.64 -4.45 -7.21
N SER A 49 -2.75 -5.00 -7.70
CA SER A 49 -2.96 -6.44 -7.84
C SER A 49 -3.11 -6.74 -9.33
N TYR A 50 -2.47 -7.80 -9.81
CA TYR A 50 -2.56 -8.20 -11.20
C TYR A 50 -2.82 -9.69 -11.30
N GLN A 51 -3.47 -10.08 -12.40
CA GLN A 51 -3.66 -11.48 -12.76
C GLN A 51 -2.63 -11.85 -13.81
N ASP A 52 -1.94 -12.97 -13.64
CA ASP A 52 -1.00 -13.47 -14.65
C ASP A 52 -1.71 -14.23 -15.78
N ALA A 53 -0.93 -14.73 -16.74
CA ALA A 53 -1.43 -15.45 -17.91
C ALA A 53 -2.14 -16.78 -17.55
N ASP A 54 -1.85 -17.34 -16.37
CA ASP A 54 -2.44 -18.57 -15.87
C ASP A 54 -3.72 -18.29 -15.04
N GLY A 55 -4.12 -17.03 -14.93
CA GLY A 55 -5.29 -16.61 -14.16
C GLY A 55 -5.03 -16.49 -12.65
N VAL A 56 -3.78 -16.56 -12.21
CA VAL A 56 -3.42 -16.44 -10.78
C VAL A 56 -3.34 -14.97 -10.39
N TRP A 57 -4.03 -14.62 -9.31
CA TRP A 57 -3.98 -13.27 -8.74
C TRP A 57 -2.75 -13.10 -7.85
N HIS A 58 -1.93 -12.12 -8.20
CA HIS A 58 -0.80 -11.65 -7.40
C HIS A 58 -1.17 -10.33 -6.74
N SER A 59 -1.08 -10.27 -5.41
CA SER A 59 -1.36 -9.06 -4.64
C SER A 59 -0.24 -8.79 -3.64
N LEU A 60 0.40 -7.64 -3.79
CA LEU A 60 1.43 -7.17 -2.85
C LEU A 60 0.83 -6.88 -1.46
N LEU A 61 -0.48 -6.63 -1.39
CA LEU A 61 -1.20 -6.35 -0.15
C LEU A 61 -1.16 -7.51 0.84
N GLY A 62 -1.27 -8.75 0.36
CA GLY A 62 -1.16 -9.95 1.21
C GLY A 62 0.23 -10.11 1.81
N GLN A 63 1.27 -9.89 1.00
CA GLN A 63 2.67 -9.95 1.44
C GLN A 63 2.97 -8.86 2.46
N VAL A 64 2.46 -7.65 2.27
CA VAL A 64 2.64 -6.54 3.22
C VAL A 64 1.90 -6.79 4.53
N ALA A 65 0.65 -7.27 4.49
CA ALA A 65 -0.11 -7.61 5.68
C ALA A 65 0.65 -8.62 6.56
N GLN A 66 1.25 -9.62 5.91
CA GLN A 66 2.09 -10.62 6.57
C GLN A 66 3.40 -10.01 7.09
N ALA A 67 4.06 -9.15 6.30
CA ALA A 67 5.34 -8.54 6.66
C ALA A 67 5.27 -7.62 7.88
N GLY A 68 4.18 -6.87 8.03
CA GLY A 68 3.96 -6.00 9.19
C GLY A 68 3.22 -6.66 10.36
N ALA A 69 2.97 -7.97 10.30
CA ALA A 69 2.25 -8.73 11.34
C ALA A 69 0.87 -8.15 11.71
N PHE A 70 0.17 -7.56 10.73
CA PHE A 70 -1.13 -6.90 10.96
C PHE A 70 -2.29 -7.90 11.15
N GLY A 71 -2.08 -9.20 10.86
CA GLY A 71 -3.08 -10.26 11.06
C GLY A 71 -4.42 -9.94 10.38
N ASN A 72 -5.50 -9.96 11.15
CA ASN A 72 -6.86 -9.66 10.68
C ASN A 72 -7.18 -8.15 10.63
N HIS A 73 -6.21 -7.28 10.95
CA HIS A 73 -6.37 -5.82 10.96
C HIS A 73 -5.89 -5.16 9.65
N ALA A 74 -5.93 -5.91 8.55
CA ALA A 74 -5.62 -5.41 7.21
C ALA A 74 -6.91 -5.14 6.44
N HIS A 75 -7.14 -3.89 6.06
CA HIS A 75 -8.30 -3.47 5.28
C HIS A 75 -7.84 -2.87 3.97
N PHE A 76 -8.37 -3.40 2.87
CA PHE A 76 -8.03 -2.96 1.52
C PHE A 76 -9.27 -2.44 0.83
N ALA A 77 -9.13 -1.27 0.22
CA ALA A 77 -10.16 -0.65 -0.59
C ALA A 77 -9.56 -0.28 -1.96
N PRO A 78 -10.37 -0.23 -3.02
CA PRO A 78 -9.92 0.29 -4.30
C PRO A 78 -9.28 1.67 -4.14
N ALA A 79 -8.18 1.90 -4.86
CA ALA A 79 -7.61 3.24 -4.93
C ALA A 79 -8.62 4.20 -5.58
N LEU A 80 -8.71 5.42 -5.06
CA LEU A 80 -9.54 6.46 -5.67
C LEU A 80 -8.98 6.78 -7.06
N SER A 81 -9.72 6.43 -8.10
CA SER A 81 -9.39 6.82 -9.47
C SER A 81 -9.78 8.28 -9.73
N MET A 82 -8.93 9.03 -10.42
CA MET A 82 -9.26 10.41 -10.80
C MET A 82 -10.52 10.49 -11.66
N ARG A 83 -10.69 9.54 -12.58
CA ARG A 83 -11.83 9.46 -13.50
C ARG A 83 -13.16 9.34 -12.76
N GLU A 84 -13.22 8.46 -11.77
CA GLU A 84 -14.50 8.12 -11.11
C GLU A 84 -14.75 8.94 -9.86
N HIS A 85 -13.70 9.44 -9.20
CA HIS A 85 -13.82 10.01 -7.86
C HIS A 85 -13.38 11.48 -7.74
N MET A 86 -12.64 12.06 -8.71
CA MET A 86 -12.02 13.38 -8.54
C MET A 86 -12.51 14.47 -9.52
N ASP A 87 -13.61 14.26 -10.26
CA ASP A 87 -14.23 15.21 -11.21
C ASP A 87 -13.21 16.05 -12.01
N VAL A 88 -12.48 15.39 -12.91
CA VAL A 88 -11.34 15.93 -13.67
C VAL A 88 -11.74 16.91 -14.80
N ARG A 89 -12.91 17.56 -14.73
CA ARG A 89 -13.33 18.57 -15.73
C ARG A 89 -12.40 19.80 -15.78
N LYS A 90 -11.44 19.93 -14.85
CA LYS A 90 -10.26 20.78 -15.05
C LYS A 90 -9.29 20.08 -16.00
N GLY A 91 -9.45 20.41 -17.29
CA GLY A 91 -8.73 19.80 -18.40
C GLY A 91 -7.21 19.80 -18.27
N LEU A 92 -6.62 18.84 -18.98
CA LEU A 92 -5.21 18.45 -19.06
C LEU A 92 -4.82 17.40 -18.02
N PHE A 93 -5.00 16.12 -18.37
CA PHE A 93 -3.97 15.15 -17.99
C PHE A 93 -3.56 14.31 -19.20
N VAL A 94 -2.25 14.36 -19.40
CA VAL A 94 -1.45 13.74 -20.46
C VAL A 94 -1.57 12.22 -20.35
N HIS A 95 -1.73 11.58 -21.51
CA HIS A 95 -1.70 10.13 -21.64
C HIS A 95 -0.27 9.62 -21.39
N GLY A 96 -0.06 8.93 -20.26
CA GLY A 96 1.05 8.01 -20.10
C GLY A 96 0.60 6.62 -20.56
N LEU A 97 1.31 6.06 -21.54
CA LEU A 97 1.15 4.69 -22.02
C LEU A 97 1.39 3.66 -20.92
#